data_AF-A0A0M9VXD7-F1
#
_entry.id   AF-A0A0M9VXD7-F1
#
_cell.length_a   1.000
_cell.length_b   1.000
_cell.length_c   1.000
_cell.angle_alpha   90.00
_cell.angle_beta   90.00
_cell.angle_gamma   90.00
#
_symmetry.space_group_name_H-M   'P 1'
#
loop_
_entity.id
_entity.type
_entity.pdbx_description
1 polymer ?
#
loop_
_entity_poly.entity_id
_entity_poly.type
_entity_poly.pdbx_seq_one_letter_code
_entity_poly.pdbx_strand_id
1 'polypeptide(L)'
;MRFLQVLLLAALAAAHRPSVFLIRHGEKPLDKDNHHLSDKGKQRAQCLRRVFSEDSHYDITKIMVEKRRKKGKRTRPFDTVAPLAEDLGIEIDDSCEQMDTRCVKKAIKQYRGPGNILICWEHKGLGKIIRKLGVKGKHRYPTKSYNLIWSVHHPYSNIANVASENCPGLDRERPRHGKHPHLLGYTHDDDNYDELEDDDDDDDEHDYLADAEEVDDDADDWLQIELSVAGPQDVDQQAQTAPVSMPEKQEEL
;
A
#
# COMPACT_ATOMS: atom_id res chain seq x y z
N MET A 1 47.03 -30.51 -12.60
CA MET A 1 45.95 -30.34 -11.59
C MET A 1 45.19 -29.08 -11.98
N ARG A 2 43.95 -29.22 -12.48
CA ARG A 2 43.09 -28.07 -12.84
C ARG A 2 42.23 -27.74 -11.62
N PHE A 3 42.44 -26.56 -11.04
CA PHE A 3 41.59 -26.03 -9.97
C PHE A 3 40.28 -25.53 -10.58
N LEU A 4 39.16 -26.19 -10.27
CA LEU A 4 37.83 -25.64 -10.51
C LEU A 4 37.58 -24.58 -9.43
N GLN A 5 37.62 -23.30 -9.79
CA GLN A 5 37.04 -22.24 -8.98
C GLN A 5 35.55 -22.13 -9.32
N VAL A 6 34.70 -22.58 -8.39
CA VAL A 6 33.26 -22.32 -8.44
C VAL A 6 33.04 -20.94 -7.82
N LEU A 7 32.76 -19.94 -8.66
CA LEU A 7 32.32 -18.61 -8.22
C LEU A 7 30.84 -18.71 -7.81
N LEU A 8 30.58 -18.69 -6.50
CA LEU A 8 29.23 -18.52 -5.95
C LEU A 8 28.81 -17.06 -6.14
N LEU A 9 27.99 -16.78 -7.15
CA LEU A 9 27.30 -15.50 -7.28
C LEU A 9 26.11 -15.49 -6.32
N ALA A 10 26.35 -15.06 -5.08
CA ALA A 10 25.27 -14.68 -4.18
C ALA A 10 24.70 -13.34 -4.66
N ALA A 11 23.66 -13.39 -5.51
CA ALA A 11 22.88 -12.21 -5.82
C ALA A 11 22.11 -11.80 -4.55
N LEU A 12 22.58 -10.76 -3.87
CA LEU A 12 21.77 -10.02 -2.90
C LEU A 12 20.61 -9.41 -3.69
N ALA A 13 19.50 -10.14 -3.79
CA ALA A 13 18.25 -9.56 -4.27
C ALA A 13 17.91 -8.41 -3.33
N ALA A 14 18.02 -7.17 -3.82
CA ALA A 14 17.51 -6.02 -3.09
C ALA A 14 16.06 -6.33 -2.69
N ALA A 15 15.74 -6.16 -1.40
CA ALA A 15 14.40 -6.44 -0.92
C ALA A 15 13.41 -5.56 -1.69
N HIS A 16 12.67 -6.15 -2.63
CA HIS A 16 11.64 -5.45 -3.41
C HIS A 16 10.64 -4.84 -2.43
N ARG A 17 10.44 -3.53 -2.52
CA ARG A 17 9.47 -2.81 -1.70
C ARG A 17 8.27 -2.52 -2.61
N PRO A 18 7.12 -3.17 -2.37
CA PRO A 18 5.99 -3.06 -3.27
C PRO A 18 5.47 -1.62 -3.30
N SER A 19 4.97 -1.21 -4.45
CA SER A 19 4.00 -0.11 -4.50
C SER A 19 2.66 -0.61 -3.96
N VAL A 20 1.91 0.29 -3.35
CA VAL A 20 0.55 0.03 -2.88
C VAL A 20 -0.40 0.91 -3.66
N PHE A 21 -1.35 0.28 -4.35
CA PHE A 21 -2.41 0.94 -5.08
C PHE A 21 -3.72 0.76 -4.31
N LEU A 22 -4.40 1.86 -4.03
CA LEU A 22 -5.66 1.84 -3.28
C LEU A 22 -6.81 2.33 -4.15
N ILE A 23 -7.87 1.54 -4.19
CA ILE A 23 -9.13 1.84 -4.88
C ILE A 23 -10.30 1.66 -3.92
N ARG A 24 -11.39 2.36 -4.20
CA ARG A 24 -12.67 2.12 -3.52
C ARG A 24 -13.38 0.95 -4.21
N HIS A 25 -14.21 0.21 -3.46
CA HIS A 25 -15.18 -0.70 -4.07
C HIS A 25 -16.05 -0.01 -5.12
N GLY A 26 -16.55 -0.75 -6.11
CA GLY A 26 -17.44 -0.24 -7.16
C GLY A 26 -18.79 0.26 -6.65
N GLU A 27 -19.56 0.86 -7.56
CA GLU A 27 -20.81 1.58 -7.26
C GLU A 27 -21.84 0.73 -6.53
N LYS A 28 -22.42 1.30 -5.47
CA LYS A 28 -23.49 0.68 -4.67
C LYS A 28 -24.83 0.68 -5.42
N PRO A 29 -25.70 -0.33 -5.22
CA PRO A 29 -27.08 -0.30 -5.68
C PRO A 29 -27.89 0.78 -4.95
N LEU A 30 -29.05 1.16 -5.50
CA LEU A 30 -30.00 2.05 -4.81
C LEU A 30 -30.64 1.38 -3.59
N ASP A 31 -30.80 0.06 -3.65
CA ASP A 31 -31.28 -0.76 -2.54
C ASP A 31 -30.19 -0.89 -1.47
N LYS A 32 -30.40 -0.27 -0.31
CA LYS A 32 -29.43 -0.25 0.81
C LYS A 32 -29.23 -1.63 1.45
N ASP A 33 -30.23 -2.51 1.38
CA ASP A 33 -30.13 -3.88 1.91
C ASP A 33 -29.30 -4.81 1.02
N ASN A 34 -28.98 -4.36 -0.21
CA ASN A 34 -28.11 -5.09 -1.12
C ASN A 34 -26.63 -4.71 -0.91
N HIS A 35 -25.90 -5.64 -0.30
CA HIS A 35 -24.47 -5.47 0.02
C HIS A 35 -23.51 -5.84 -1.13
N HIS A 36 -24.02 -6.12 -2.33
CA HIS A 36 -23.23 -6.39 -3.53
C HIS A 36 -23.07 -5.14 -4.40
N LEU A 37 -22.44 -5.30 -5.56
CA LEU A 37 -22.29 -4.23 -6.56
C LEU A 37 -23.59 -3.98 -7.33
N SER A 38 -23.84 -2.71 -7.64
CA SER A 38 -24.80 -2.32 -8.68
C SER A 38 -24.33 -2.81 -10.06
N ASP A 39 -25.18 -2.67 -11.09
CA ASP A 39 -24.78 -2.98 -12.46
C ASP A 39 -23.61 -2.10 -12.95
N LYS A 40 -23.58 -0.82 -12.53
CA LYS A 40 -22.42 0.05 -12.79
C LYS A 40 -21.16 -0.44 -12.07
N GLY A 41 -21.30 -0.87 -10.82
CA GLY A 41 -20.19 -1.44 -10.05
C GLY A 41 -19.64 -2.72 -10.68
N LYS A 42 -20.51 -3.58 -11.21
CA LYS A 42 -20.09 -4.77 -11.97
C LYS A 42 -19.37 -4.41 -13.26
N GLN A 43 -19.84 -3.38 -13.99
CA GLN A 43 -19.13 -2.86 -15.17
C GLN A 43 -17.75 -2.32 -14.79
N ARG A 44 -17.62 -1.63 -13.64
CA ARG A 44 -16.32 -1.19 -13.12
C ARG A 44 -15.42 -2.37 -12.81
N ALA A 45 -15.91 -3.39 -12.11
CA ALA A 45 -15.15 -4.61 -11.82
C ALA A 45 -14.62 -5.28 -13.10
N GLN A 46 -15.41 -5.30 -14.18
CA GLN A 46 -14.94 -5.78 -15.48
C GLN A 46 -13.89 -4.87 -16.12
N CYS A 47 -14.05 -3.55 -16.00
CA CYS A 47 -13.04 -2.60 -16.49
C CYS A 47 -11.69 -2.78 -15.78
N LEU A 48 -11.68 -3.06 -14.47
CA LEU A 48 -10.46 -3.21 -13.68
C LEU A 48 -9.54 -4.34 -14.19
N ARG A 49 -10.10 -5.38 -14.81
CA ARG A 49 -9.35 -6.45 -15.50
C ARG A 49 -8.36 -5.90 -16.53
N ARG A 50 -8.76 -4.85 -17.26
CA ARG A 50 -7.90 -4.15 -18.22
C ARG A 50 -6.93 -3.20 -17.53
N VAL A 51 -7.41 -2.43 -16.55
CA VAL A 51 -6.63 -1.41 -15.83
C VAL A 51 -5.43 -2.03 -15.12
N PHE A 52 -5.65 -3.15 -14.42
CA PHE A 52 -4.68 -3.86 -13.60
C PHE A 52 -4.31 -5.23 -14.20
N SER A 53 -4.43 -5.38 -15.52
CA SER A 53 -4.05 -6.62 -16.24
C SER A 53 -2.60 -7.04 -15.94
N GLU A 54 -2.27 -8.30 -16.25
CA GLU A 54 -0.92 -8.86 -16.10
C GLU A 54 0.16 -8.01 -16.81
N ASP A 55 -0.18 -7.45 -17.98
CA ASP A 55 0.70 -6.57 -18.76
C ASP A 55 0.68 -5.10 -18.29
N SER A 56 -0.12 -4.75 -17.28
CA SER A 56 -0.23 -3.38 -16.80
C SER A 56 1.03 -2.95 -16.05
N HIS A 57 1.35 -1.65 -16.12
CA HIS A 57 2.45 -1.06 -15.34
C HIS A 57 2.25 -1.14 -13.82
N TYR A 58 1.06 -1.54 -13.37
CA TYR A 58 0.76 -1.72 -11.95
C TYR A 58 1.36 -3.01 -11.40
N ASP A 59 1.59 -4.05 -12.22
CA ASP A 59 2.23 -5.31 -11.80
C ASP A 59 1.65 -5.86 -10.48
N ILE A 60 0.33 -6.12 -10.47
CA ILE A 60 -0.39 -6.56 -9.27
C ILE A 60 -0.18 -8.05 -9.05
N THR A 61 0.34 -8.40 -7.88
CA THR A 61 0.65 -9.79 -7.48
C THR A 61 0.06 -10.14 -6.12
N LYS A 62 -0.53 -9.17 -5.43
CA LYS A 62 -1.28 -9.34 -4.18
C LYS A 62 -2.50 -8.43 -4.20
N ILE A 63 -3.66 -8.99 -3.85
CA ILE A 63 -4.90 -8.25 -3.70
C ILE A 63 -5.38 -8.39 -2.25
N MET A 64 -5.71 -7.27 -1.63
CA MET A 64 -6.28 -7.22 -0.28
C MET A 64 -7.62 -6.49 -0.28
N VAL A 65 -8.58 -7.01 0.47
CA VAL A 65 -9.91 -6.42 0.63
C VAL A 65 -10.36 -6.45 2.08
N GLU A 66 -11.40 -5.67 2.40
CA GLU A 66 -11.97 -5.70 3.74
C GLU A 66 -12.66 -7.04 4.00
N LYS A 67 -12.52 -7.55 5.22
CA LYS A 67 -13.13 -8.82 5.61
C LYS A 67 -14.65 -8.78 5.48
N ARG A 68 -15.17 -9.76 4.72
CA ARG A 68 -16.61 -9.99 4.56
C ARG A 68 -17.23 -10.44 5.88
N ARG A 69 -18.44 -9.96 6.18
CA ARG A 69 -19.21 -10.35 7.37
C ARG A 69 -20.40 -11.24 7.00
N LYS A 70 -21.11 -11.73 8.03
CA LYS A 70 -22.35 -12.49 7.89
C LYS A 70 -23.37 -11.71 7.05
N LYS A 71 -24.28 -12.44 6.39
CA LYS A 71 -25.34 -11.89 5.53
C LYS A 71 -24.83 -11.04 4.35
N GLY A 72 -23.56 -11.19 3.95
CA GLY A 72 -23.00 -10.48 2.79
C GLY A 72 -22.59 -9.03 3.07
N LYS A 73 -22.68 -8.53 4.32
CA LYS A 73 -22.14 -7.22 4.67
C LYS A 73 -20.65 -7.13 4.29
N ARG A 74 -20.24 -5.99 3.75
CA ARG A 74 -18.86 -5.71 3.29
C ARG A 74 -18.37 -6.59 2.12
N THR A 75 -19.29 -7.07 1.28
CA THR A 75 -18.92 -7.90 0.11
C THR A 75 -18.42 -7.08 -1.08
N ARG A 76 -18.82 -5.81 -1.21
CA ARG A 76 -18.51 -4.98 -2.39
C ARG A 76 -17.02 -4.90 -2.72
N PRO A 77 -16.07 -4.73 -1.77
CA PRO A 77 -14.66 -4.74 -2.12
C PRO A 77 -14.19 -6.06 -2.75
N PHE A 78 -14.67 -7.19 -2.23
CA PHE A 78 -14.39 -8.51 -2.80
C PHE A 78 -14.96 -8.61 -4.23
N ASP A 79 -16.25 -8.30 -4.42
CA ASP A 79 -16.91 -8.35 -5.73
C ASP A 79 -16.24 -7.44 -6.76
N THR A 80 -15.64 -6.33 -6.32
CA THR A 80 -14.98 -5.35 -7.19
C THR A 80 -13.73 -5.92 -7.84
N VAL A 81 -12.95 -6.71 -7.10
CA VAL A 81 -11.66 -7.24 -7.56
C VAL A 81 -11.71 -8.70 -7.96
N ALA A 82 -12.81 -9.43 -7.67
CA ALA A 82 -12.95 -10.85 -8.00
C ALA A 82 -12.65 -11.20 -9.47
N PRO A 83 -13.18 -10.49 -10.48
CA PRO A 83 -12.87 -10.81 -11.88
C PRO A 83 -11.39 -10.58 -12.25
N LEU A 84 -10.76 -9.56 -11.65
CA LEU A 84 -9.33 -9.29 -11.85
C LEU A 84 -8.47 -10.38 -11.18
N ALA A 85 -8.82 -10.77 -9.96
CA ALA A 85 -8.11 -11.81 -9.22
C ALA A 85 -8.15 -13.16 -9.95
N GLU A 86 -9.30 -13.48 -10.56
CA GLU A 86 -9.46 -14.66 -11.42
C GLU A 86 -8.52 -14.61 -12.64
N ASP A 87 -8.46 -13.47 -13.35
CA ASP A 87 -7.57 -13.31 -14.51
C ASP A 87 -6.09 -13.45 -14.15
N LEU A 88 -5.68 -12.91 -13.00
CA LEU A 88 -4.29 -12.95 -12.54
C LEU A 88 -3.93 -14.26 -11.82
N GLY A 89 -4.90 -15.12 -11.53
CA GLY A 89 -4.70 -16.33 -10.72
C GLY A 89 -4.24 -16.05 -9.29
N ILE A 90 -4.68 -14.93 -8.69
CA ILE A 90 -4.29 -14.48 -7.36
C ILE A 90 -5.43 -14.73 -6.36
N GLU A 91 -5.09 -15.26 -5.19
CA GLU A 91 -6.05 -15.33 -4.08
C GLU A 91 -6.28 -13.95 -3.45
N ILE A 92 -7.55 -13.60 -3.23
CA ILE A 92 -7.93 -12.38 -2.54
C ILE A 92 -7.74 -12.56 -1.03
N ASP A 93 -6.96 -11.67 -0.42
CA ASP A 93 -6.77 -11.60 1.02
C ASP A 93 -7.85 -10.74 1.69
N ASP A 94 -8.82 -11.39 2.33
CA ASP A 94 -9.88 -10.76 3.10
C ASP A 94 -9.70 -10.96 4.62
N SER A 95 -8.45 -11.12 5.09
CA SER A 95 -8.16 -11.45 6.49
C SER A 95 -8.28 -10.26 7.46
N CYS A 96 -8.04 -9.03 6.99
CA CYS A 96 -8.06 -7.84 7.84
C CYS A 96 -9.48 -7.23 7.98
N GLU A 97 -9.89 -6.93 9.21
CA GLU A 97 -11.16 -6.27 9.51
C GLU A 97 -11.18 -4.82 8.99
N GLN A 98 -12.38 -4.30 8.71
CA GLN A 98 -12.59 -2.97 8.12
C GLN A 98 -11.82 -1.81 8.80
N MET A 99 -11.70 -1.87 10.13
CA MET A 99 -11.04 -0.84 10.93
C MET A 99 -9.63 -1.23 11.40
N ASP A 100 -9.19 -2.47 11.13
CA ASP A 100 -7.87 -2.96 11.52
C ASP A 100 -6.79 -2.55 10.51
N THR A 101 -6.52 -1.25 10.49
CA THR A 101 -5.46 -0.68 9.64
C THR A 101 -4.05 -1.11 10.07
N ARG A 102 -3.89 -1.64 11.29
CA ARG A 102 -2.63 -2.23 11.78
C ARG A 102 -2.35 -3.56 11.08
N CYS A 103 -3.35 -4.42 10.95
CA CYS A 103 -3.28 -5.64 10.15
C CYS A 103 -2.83 -5.33 8.71
N VAL A 104 -3.48 -4.35 8.06
CA VAL A 104 -3.13 -3.94 6.69
C VAL A 104 -1.68 -3.44 6.58
N LYS A 105 -1.25 -2.54 7.48
CA LYS A 105 0.15 -2.06 7.53
C LYS A 105 1.13 -3.22 7.69
N LYS A 106 0.83 -4.15 8.60
CA LYS A 106 1.68 -5.32 8.88
C LYS A 106 1.81 -6.21 7.64
N ALA A 107 0.69 -6.53 6.98
CA ALA A 107 0.68 -7.32 5.76
C ALA A 107 1.55 -6.69 4.65
N ILE A 108 1.41 -5.38 4.42
CA ILE A 108 2.23 -4.63 3.46
C ILE A 108 3.71 -4.67 3.83
N LYS A 109 4.05 -4.39 5.10
CA LYS A 109 5.44 -4.40 5.58
C LYS A 109 6.08 -5.80 5.51
N GLN A 110 5.30 -6.86 5.64
CA GLN A 110 5.76 -8.25 5.63
C GLN A 110 5.74 -8.88 4.22
N TYR A 111 5.13 -8.22 3.23
CA TYR A 111 5.13 -8.71 1.87
C TYR A 111 6.55 -8.80 1.29
N ARG A 112 6.91 -10.00 0.81
CA ARG A 112 8.21 -10.30 0.17
C ARG A 112 8.03 -10.91 -1.23
N GLY A 113 6.78 -10.97 -1.72
CA GLY A 113 6.50 -11.47 -3.06
C GLY A 113 6.97 -10.50 -4.15
N PRO A 114 6.94 -10.94 -5.42
CA PRO A 114 7.20 -10.07 -6.56
C PRO A 114 6.12 -8.99 -6.68
N GLY A 115 6.30 -7.98 -7.53
CA GLY A 115 5.27 -7.01 -7.89
C GLY A 115 4.67 -6.18 -6.75
N ASN A 116 3.43 -5.75 -6.93
CA ASN A 116 2.79 -4.71 -6.14
C ASN A 116 1.45 -5.17 -5.54
N ILE A 117 0.97 -4.38 -4.57
CA ILE A 117 -0.23 -4.69 -3.80
C ILE A 117 -1.39 -3.79 -4.26
N LEU A 118 -2.53 -4.39 -4.61
CA LEU A 118 -3.80 -3.69 -4.79
C LEU A 118 -4.66 -3.84 -3.53
N ILE A 119 -5.19 -2.73 -3.01
CA ILE A 119 -6.10 -2.69 -1.88
C ILE A 119 -7.42 -2.11 -2.35
N CYS A 120 -8.50 -2.87 -2.19
CA CYS A 120 -9.86 -2.40 -2.42
C CYS A 120 -10.62 -2.30 -1.09
N TRP A 121 -11.20 -1.14 -0.81
CA TRP A 121 -11.83 -0.89 0.50
C TRP A 121 -13.05 0.05 0.42
N GLU A 122 -13.67 0.28 1.56
CA GLU A 122 -14.59 1.38 1.81
C GLU A 122 -13.82 2.73 1.92
N HIS A 123 -14.44 3.83 1.45
CA HIS A 123 -13.77 5.12 1.26
C HIS A 123 -13.23 5.77 2.56
N LYS A 124 -13.94 5.69 3.69
CA LYS A 124 -13.46 6.16 4.99
C LYS A 124 -12.23 5.33 5.42
N GLY A 125 -12.25 4.01 5.21
CA GLY A 125 -11.15 3.12 5.53
C GLY A 125 -9.86 3.38 4.73
N LEU A 126 -9.96 3.76 3.45
CA LEU A 126 -8.78 4.11 2.63
C LEU A 126 -7.93 5.23 3.23
N GLY A 127 -8.58 6.30 3.69
CA GLY A 127 -7.90 7.42 4.37
C GLY A 127 -7.19 6.97 5.66
N LYS A 128 -7.81 6.07 6.43
CA LYS A 128 -7.22 5.50 7.64
C LYS A 128 -6.01 4.61 7.33
N ILE A 129 -6.08 3.78 6.28
CA ILE A 129 -4.99 2.89 5.85
C ILE A 129 -3.74 3.69 5.49
N ILE A 130 -3.85 4.69 4.60
CA ILE A 130 -2.66 5.44 4.18
C ILE A 130 -2.04 6.25 5.33
N ARG A 131 -2.86 6.74 6.27
CA ARG A 131 -2.37 7.39 7.49
C ARG A 131 -1.59 6.40 8.35
N LYS A 132 -2.10 5.18 8.55
CA LYS A 132 -1.40 4.16 9.34
C LYS A 132 -0.11 3.68 8.66
N LEU A 133 -0.04 3.72 7.32
CA LEU A 133 1.17 3.43 6.55
C LEU A 133 2.29 4.47 6.76
N GLY A 134 1.94 5.73 7.01
CA GLY A 134 2.92 6.81 7.24
C GLY A 134 2.64 8.11 6.49
N VAL A 135 1.57 8.15 5.69
CA VAL A 135 1.17 9.37 4.98
C VAL A 135 0.69 10.41 5.99
N LYS A 136 1.42 11.52 6.09
CA LYS A 136 1.11 12.60 7.04
C LYS A 136 -0.11 13.41 6.58
N GLY A 137 -0.84 13.96 7.54
CA GLY A 137 -2.04 14.76 7.31
C GLY A 137 -3.33 13.94 7.26
N LYS A 138 -4.47 14.63 7.25
CA LYS A 138 -5.78 13.99 7.08
C LYS A 138 -6.08 13.91 5.58
N HIS A 139 -6.13 12.70 5.07
CA HIS A 139 -6.51 12.42 3.68
C HIS A 139 -7.86 11.73 3.68
N ARG A 140 -8.81 12.27 2.90
CA ARG A 140 -10.14 11.67 2.73
C ARG A 140 -10.27 11.23 1.28
N TYR A 141 -10.65 9.98 1.08
CA TYR A 141 -11.00 9.50 -0.25
C TYR A 141 -12.37 10.11 -0.61
N PRO A 142 -12.52 10.78 -1.78
CA PRO A 142 -13.75 11.48 -2.10
C PRO A 142 -14.97 10.56 -2.15
N THR A 143 -16.01 10.86 -1.36
CA THR A 143 -17.20 10.02 -1.17
C THR A 143 -18.00 9.75 -2.45
N LYS A 144 -17.92 10.62 -3.46
CA LYS A 144 -18.64 10.44 -4.74
C LYS A 144 -17.77 9.85 -5.86
N SER A 145 -16.49 9.65 -5.59
CA SER A 145 -15.56 9.09 -6.58
C SER A 145 -15.44 7.57 -6.38
N TYR A 146 -15.62 6.83 -7.47
CA TYR A 146 -15.46 5.37 -7.52
C TYR A 146 -14.27 4.94 -8.38
N ASN A 147 -13.60 5.91 -8.98
CA ASN A 147 -12.69 5.71 -10.11
C ASN A 147 -11.23 6.09 -9.82
N LEU A 148 -10.89 6.50 -8.59
CA LEU A 148 -9.55 6.97 -8.28
C LEU A 148 -8.63 5.82 -7.88
N ILE A 149 -7.38 5.93 -8.30
CA ILE A 149 -6.31 5.03 -7.89
C ILE A 149 -5.31 5.88 -7.13
N TRP A 150 -5.21 5.68 -5.82
CA TRP A 150 -4.16 6.28 -5.00
C TRP A 150 -2.92 5.39 -5.06
N SER A 151 -1.81 5.94 -5.54
CA SER A 151 -0.52 5.23 -5.60
C SER A 151 0.36 5.69 -4.45
N VAL A 152 0.82 4.74 -3.64
CA VAL A 152 1.72 4.97 -2.51
C VAL A 152 2.95 4.08 -2.69
N HIS A 153 4.12 4.70 -2.83
CA HIS A 153 5.38 3.97 -3.00
C HIS A 153 6.18 4.01 -1.70
N HIS A 154 7.09 3.05 -1.51
CA HIS A 154 8.06 3.10 -0.41
C HIS A 154 8.81 4.45 -0.40
N PRO A 155 8.98 5.14 0.75
CA PRO A 155 8.77 4.67 2.13
C PRO A 155 7.35 4.87 2.70
N TYR A 156 6.34 5.03 1.83
CA TYR A 156 4.92 5.19 2.15
C TYR A 156 4.56 6.47 2.93
N SER A 157 5.36 7.52 2.77
CA SER A 157 5.22 8.80 3.48
C SER A 157 4.28 9.80 2.78
N ASN A 158 3.92 9.55 1.52
CA ASN A 158 2.98 10.38 0.74
C ASN A 158 2.19 9.56 -0.30
N ILE A 159 1.04 10.09 -0.71
CA ILE A 159 0.40 9.66 -1.96
C ILE A 159 1.24 10.23 -3.11
N ALA A 160 1.85 9.37 -3.90
CA ALA A 160 2.74 9.77 -4.99
C ALA A 160 1.97 10.17 -6.26
N ASN A 161 0.83 9.53 -6.51
CA ASN A 161 -0.01 9.82 -7.66
C ASN A 161 -1.48 9.52 -7.37
N VAL A 162 -2.38 10.24 -8.04
CA VAL A 162 -3.82 9.95 -8.08
C VAL A 162 -4.24 9.88 -9.54
N ALA A 163 -4.57 8.68 -10.00
CA ALA A 163 -5.04 8.43 -11.37
C ALA A 163 -6.55 8.15 -11.41
N SER A 164 -7.14 8.23 -12.60
CA SER A 164 -8.46 7.65 -12.87
C SER A 164 -8.27 6.24 -13.43
N GLU A 165 -9.17 5.31 -13.10
CA GLU A 165 -9.26 3.99 -13.74
C GLU A 165 -9.51 4.08 -15.25
N ASN A 166 -10.11 5.20 -15.68
CA ASN A 166 -10.50 5.49 -17.06
C ASN A 166 -11.41 4.38 -17.61
N CYS A 167 -12.45 4.06 -16.83
CA CYS A 167 -13.48 3.11 -17.23
C CYS A 167 -14.48 3.75 -18.20
N PRO A 168 -14.57 3.26 -19.45
CA PRO A 168 -15.44 3.86 -20.46
C PRO A 168 -16.91 3.91 -20.01
N GLY A 169 -17.52 5.09 -20.10
CA GLY A 169 -18.93 5.30 -19.74
C GLY A 169 -19.22 5.34 -18.24
N LEU A 170 -18.23 5.11 -17.37
CA LEU A 170 -18.37 5.17 -15.91
C LEU A 170 -17.65 6.38 -15.32
N ASP A 171 -16.43 6.63 -15.79
CA ASP A 171 -15.65 7.77 -15.34
C ASP A 171 -16.11 9.00 -16.12
N ARG A 172 -16.47 10.07 -15.41
CA ARG A 172 -16.78 11.35 -16.07
C ARG A 172 -15.53 11.81 -16.82
N GLU A 173 -15.64 12.02 -18.13
CA GLU A 173 -14.62 12.77 -18.85
C GLU A 173 -14.47 14.12 -18.15
N ARG A 174 -13.27 14.45 -17.66
CA ARG A 174 -13.03 15.82 -17.20
C ARG A 174 -13.28 16.73 -18.41
N PRO A 175 -14.09 17.79 -18.29
CA PRO A 175 -14.13 18.82 -19.31
C PRO A 175 -12.69 19.32 -19.53
N ARG A 176 -12.17 19.25 -20.76
CA ARG A 176 -10.81 19.72 -21.09
C ARG A 176 -10.72 21.24 -21.11
N HIS A 177 -11.18 21.92 -20.06
CA HIS A 177 -11.04 23.36 -19.92
C HIS A 177 -10.72 23.74 -18.47
N GLY A 178 -9.49 24.18 -18.25
CA GLY A 178 -9.04 24.79 -16.99
C GLY A 178 -7.63 24.33 -16.58
N LYS A 179 -6.64 25.21 -16.74
CA LYS A 179 -5.27 25.00 -16.28
C LYS A 179 -5.22 24.95 -14.74
N HIS A 180 -5.24 23.77 -14.14
CA HIS A 180 -4.69 23.56 -12.79
C HIS A 180 -4.03 22.18 -12.70
N PRO A 181 -2.72 22.08 -12.95
CA PRO A 181 -1.93 20.94 -12.50
C PRO A 181 -1.63 21.15 -11.01
N HIS A 182 -2.47 20.62 -10.14
CA HIS A 182 -2.11 20.38 -8.73
C HIS A 182 -2.83 19.13 -8.23
N LEU A 183 -2.37 17.97 -8.70
CA LEU A 183 -2.55 16.72 -7.96
C LEU A 183 -1.36 16.57 -7.03
N LEU A 184 -1.35 17.34 -5.96
CA LEU A 184 -0.63 17.13 -4.70
C LEU A 184 -1.09 18.28 -3.79
N GLY A 185 -1.96 17.96 -2.83
CA GLY A 185 -2.64 18.92 -1.95
C GLY A 185 -4.10 19.17 -2.35
N TYR A 186 -4.97 18.16 -2.24
CA TYR A 186 -6.42 18.35 -2.35
C TYR A 186 -6.99 18.60 -0.94
N THR A 187 -6.81 19.83 -0.46
CA THR A 187 -7.64 20.42 0.60
C THR A 187 -8.32 21.63 -0.03
N HIS A 188 -9.57 21.46 -0.43
CA HIS A 188 -10.51 22.57 -0.49
C HIS A 188 -11.91 21.99 -0.31
N ASP A 189 -12.37 22.03 0.93
CA ASP A 189 -13.59 22.76 1.28
C ASP A 189 -14.74 22.65 0.26
N ASP A 190 -15.37 21.48 0.20
CA ASP A 190 -16.78 21.36 -0.22
C ASP A 190 -17.60 20.87 0.99
N ASP A 191 -17.39 21.53 2.14
CA ASP A 191 -18.27 21.46 3.30
C ASP A 191 -19.52 22.32 3.03
N ASN A 192 -20.30 22.00 1.98
CA ASN A 192 -21.65 22.54 1.83
C ASN A 192 -22.48 21.74 0.80
N TYR A 193 -22.67 20.46 1.07
CA TYR A 193 -23.85 19.69 0.67
C TYR A 193 -23.99 18.52 1.65
N ASP A 194 -24.14 18.88 2.93
CA ASP A 194 -24.83 18.02 3.88
C ASP A 194 -26.30 17.90 3.45
N GLU A 195 -26.87 16.75 3.77
CA GLU A 195 -28.22 16.25 3.45
C GLU A 195 -28.38 15.58 2.07
N LEU A 196 -28.72 14.27 2.15
CA LEU A 196 -29.34 13.38 1.16
C LEU A 196 -28.52 12.23 0.55
N GLU A 197 -27.33 11.93 1.07
CA GLU A 197 -26.86 10.54 1.07
C GLU A 197 -26.46 10.17 2.50
N ASP A 198 -27.48 9.94 3.33
CA ASP A 198 -27.33 9.28 4.62
C ASP A 198 -26.66 7.92 4.40
N ASP A 199 -25.39 7.86 4.80
CA ASP A 199 -24.51 6.70 4.90
C ASP A 199 -25.04 5.73 5.99
N ASP A 200 -26.31 5.34 5.95
CA ASP A 200 -26.97 4.42 6.89
C ASP A 200 -26.45 2.96 6.83
N ASP A 201 -25.27 2.72 6.27
CA ASP A 201 -24.49 1.52 6.62
C ASP A 201 -23.79 1.71 8.01
N ASP A 202 -23.96 2.86 8.68
CA ASP A 202 -23.46 3.19 10.03
C ASP A 202 -24.18 2.42 11.18
N ASP A 203 -24.95 1.36 10.89
CA ASP A 203 -25.52 0.43 11.88
C ASP A 203 -24.48 -0.38 12.69
N ASP A 204 -23.19 -0.27 12.37
CA ASP A 204 -22.13 -0.95 13.11
C ASP A 204 -21.57 -0.10 14.27
N GLU A 205 -21.91 1.18 14.47
CA GLU A 205 -21.34 1.99 15.57
C GLU A 205 -21.75 1.48 16.97
N HIS A 206 -22.85 0.73 17.07
CA HIS A 206 -23.35 0.24 18.36
C HIS A 206 -22.66 -1.01 18.93
N ASP A 207 -21.74 -1.67 18.21
CA ASP A 207 -21.07 -2.90 18.65
C ASP A 207 -19.59 -2.71 19.05
N TYR A 208 -19.09 -1.47 19.16
CA TYR A 208 -17.66 -1.17 19.32
C TYR A 208 -17.23 -0.55 20.66
N LEU A 209 -18.06 -0.56 21.70
CA LEU A 209 -17.70 0.06 23.00
C LEU A 209 -16.87 -0.84 23.93
N ALA A 210 -16.03 -1.75 23.42
CA ALA A 210 -15.22 -2.60 24.30
C ALA A 210 -13.72 -2.29 24.32
N ASP A 211 -13.03 -2.02 23.20
CA ASP A 211 -11.56 -1.99 23.24
C ASP A 211 -10.94 -0.98 22.26
N ALA A 212 -10.63 0.23 22.74
CA ALA A 212 -9.65 1.12 22.11
C ALA A 212 -9.15 2.22 23.07
N GLU A 213 -8.53 1.84 24.18
CA GLU A 213 -7.39 2.62 24.69
C GLU A 213 -6.11 1.90 24.24
N GLU A 214 -5.48 2.34 23.16
CA GLU A 214 -4.07 2.00 22.94
C GLU A 214 -3.29 3.23 22.50
N VAL A 215 -2.27 3.51 23.31
CA VAL A 215 -1.25 4.55 23.22
C VAL A 215 -0.34 4.25 22.02
N ASP A 216 -0.06 5.27 21.21
CA ASP A 216 0.85 5.19 20.06
C ASP A 216 2.33 5.14 20.52
N ASP A 217 2.92 3.94 20.62
CA ASP A 217 4.36 3.70 20.88
C ASP A 217 5.12 3.11 19.66
N ASP A 218 4.77 3.52 18.44
CA ASP A 218 5.33 2.94 17.18
C ASP A 218 6.63 3.63 16.67
N ALA A 219 7.36 4.37 17.50
CA ALA A 219 8.56 5.11 17.06
C ALA A 219 9.83 4.24 16.93
N ASP A 220 9.93 3.10 17.63
CA ASP A 220 11.22 2.40 17.81
C ASP A 220 11.44 1.13 16.94
N ASP A 221 10.45 0.69 16.16
CA ASP A 221 10.56 -0.55 15.35
C ASP A 221 11.33 -0.37 14.02
N TRP A 222 11.69 0.87 13.65
CA TRP A 222 12.38 1.15 12.38
C TRP A 222 13.88 0.86 12.41
N LEU A 223 14.52 0.86 13.58
CA LEU A 223 15.98 0.66 13.69
C LEU A 223 16.40 -0.80 13.82
N GLN A 224 15.55 -1.69 14.33
CA GLN A 224 15.98 -3.06 14.64
C GLN A 224 16.07 -3.99 13.41
N ILE A 225 15.36 -3.69 12.33
CA ILE A 225 15.39 -4.55 11.13
C ILE A 225 16.66 -4.31 10.30
N GLU A 226 17.18 -3.08 10.23
CA GLU A 226 18.44 -2.80 9.51
C GLU A 226 19.69 -3.32 10.23
N LEU A 227 19.65 -3.47 11.55
CA LEU A 227 20.78 -3.93 12.36
C LEU A 227 21.04 -5.45 12.31
N SER A 228 20.08 -6.25 11.81
CA SER A 228 20.21 -7.72 11.78
C SER A 228 20.98 -8.29 10.57
N VAL A 229 21.44 -7.43 9.64
CA VAL A 229 22.16 -7.84 8.42
C VAL A 229 23.68 -7.61 8.52
N ALA A 230 24.18 -7.03 9.62
CA ALA A 230 25.61 -6.88 9.86
C ALA A 230 26.19 -8.13 10.54
N GLY A 231 26.84 -8.99 9.76
CA GLY A 231 27.67 -10.08 10.28
C GLY A 231 28.88 -9.57 11.09
N PRO A 232 29.51 -10.42 11.92
CA PRO A 232 30.52 -10.00 12.88
C PRO A 232 31.77 -9.46 12.16
N GLN A 233 32.20 -8.25 12.52
CA GLN A 233 33.55 -7.78 12.19
C GLN A 233 34.53 -8.38 13.20
N ASP A 234 35.46 -9.18 12.70
CA ASP A 234 36.64 -9.63 13.43
C ASP A 234 37.42 -8.41 13.96
N VAL A 235 37.51 -8.33 15.28
CA VAL A 235 38.35 -7.37 15.99
C VAL A 235 39.62 -8.10 16.40
N ASP A 236 40.68 -7.99 15.60
CA ASP A 236 42.04 -8.28 16.06
C ASP A 236 42.85 -6.98 16.08
N GLN A 237 42.89 -6.37 17.27
CA GLN A 237 43.86 -5.36 17.64
C GLN A 237 45.15 -6.05 18.06
N GLN A 238 46.21 -5.89 17.28
CA GLN A 238 47.56 -5.86 17.83
C GLN A 238 48.29 -4.62 17.35
N ALA A 239 48.39 -3.67 18.27
CA ALA A 239 49.27 -2.52 18.21
C ALA A 239 50.73 -3.00 18.30
N GLN A 240 51.56 -2.59 17.34
CA GLN A 240 52.99 -2.46 17.57
C GLN A 240 53.46 -1.07 17.13
N THR A 241 54.03 -0.40 18.12
CA THR A 241 54.58 0.94 18.14
C THR A 241 55.87 1.01 17.33
N ALA A 242 55.99 2.00 16.45
CA ALA A 242 57.28 2.47 15.94
C ALA A 242 57.84 3.55 16.87
N PRO A 243 59.17 3.61 17.07
CA PRO A 243 59.86 4.86 17.35
C PRO A 243 60.75 5.30 16.18
N VAL A 244 60.86 6.63 16.05
CA VAL A 244 61.60 7.40 15.05
C VAL A 244 62.98 7.81 15.59
N SER A 245 63.93 8.07 14.68
CA SER A 245 65.20 8.84 14.80
C SER A 245 66.46 8.02 15.17
N MET A 246 67.68 8.19 14.65
CA MET A 246 68.39 9.19 13.81
C MET A 246 69.56 8.52 13.02
N PRO A 247 70.24 9.21 12.07
CA PRO A 247 71.31 8.66 11.24
C PRO A 247 72.73 9.01 11.74
N GLU A 248 73.76 8.19 11.47
CA GLU A 248 75.10 8.62 11.00
C GLU A 248 76.13 7.48 10.80
N LYS A 249 77.02 7.74 9.82
CA LYS A 249 78.43 7.33 9.63
C LYS A 249 78.82 5.97 9.02
N GLN A 250 79.33 6.11 7.79
CA GLN A 250 80.57 5.59 7.20
C GLN A 250 81.43 4.63 8.03
N GLU A 251 81.87 3.53 7.41
CA GLU A 251 83.30 3.19 7.27
C GLU A 251 83.53 2.11 6.18
N GLU A 252 84.75 2.11 5.66
CA GLU A 252 85.30 1.37 4.52
C GLU A 252 85.38 -0.16 4.71
N LEU A 253 85.21 -0.92 3.62
CA LEU A 253 86.26 -1.72 2.92
C LEU A 253 85.65 -2.57 1.80
#